data_AF-A0A972Y7S5-F1
#
_entry.id   AF-A0A972Y7S5-F1
#
_cell.length_a   1.000
_cell.length_b   1.000
_cell.length_c   1.000
_cell.angle_alpha   90.00
_cell.angle_beta   90.00
_cell.angle_gamma   90.00
#
_symmetry.space_group_name_H-M   'P 1'
#
loop_
_entity.id
_entity.type
_entity.pdbx_description
1 polymer ?
#
loop_
_entity_poly.entity_id
_entity_poly.type
_entity_poly.pdbx_seq_one_letter_code
_entity_poly.pdbx_strand_id
1 'polypeptide(L)'
;MSHFSAADIDVIDRLWRSIPPDHVWTGWSASGETPEEITLYRTQAHWRRFPLRKSNQEFILFDDKDREVARSKSLEDLLKQVEAIPGLADQAP
;
A
#
# COMPACT_ATOMS: atom_id res chain seq x y z
N MET A 1 -7.16 6.46 15.59
CA MET A 1 -6.39 5.69 14.59
C MET A 1 -6.46 4.22 14.98
N SER A 2 -6.58 3.30 14.02
CA SER A 2 -6.58 1.86 14.32
C SER A 2 -5.19 1.29 14.02
N HIS A 3 -4.66 0.49 14.93
CA HIS A 3 -3.39 -0.22 14.70
C HIS A 3 -3.60 -1.41 13.77
N PHE A 4 -2.58 -1.74 12.99
CA PHE A 4 -2.51 -3.01 12.29
C PHE A 4 -2.17 -4.11 13.29
N SER A 5 -2.98 -5.17 13.27
CA SER A 5 -2.73 -6.37 14.05
C SER A 5 -1.69 -7.25 13.36
N ALA A 6 -1.07 -8.18 14.09
CA ALA A 6 -0.14 -9.15 13.51
C ALA A 6 -0.78 -9.95 12.34
N ALA A 7 -2.09 -10.21 12.40
CA ALA A 7 -2.82 -10.86 11.32
C ALA A 7 -2.91 -9.99 10.06
N ASP A 8 -3.13 -8.68 10.21
CA ASP A 8 -3.12 -7.75 9.08
C ASP A 8 -1.73 -7.73 8.41
N ILE A 9 -0.66 -7.73 9.21
CA ILE A 9 0.73 -7.76 8.72
C ILE A 9 1.03 -9.05 7.96
N ASP A 10 0.61 -10.21 8.49
CA ASP A 10 0.78 -11.51 7.84
C ASP A 10 0.03 -11.56 6.49
N VAL A 11 -1.17 -10.97 6.42
CA VAL A 11 -1.93 -10.85 5.17
C VAL A 11 -1.19 -9.95 4.17
N ILE A 12 -0.67 -8.79 4.60
CA ILE A 12 0.12 -7.90 3.72
C ILE A 12 1.34 -8.64 3.19
N ASP A 13 2.07 -9.33 4.06
CA ASP A 13 3.28 -10.07 3.71
C ASP A 13 2.98 -11.19 2.69
N ARG A 14 1.92 -11.98 2.90
CA ARG A 14 1.46 -13.01 1.95
C ARG A 14 1.04 -12.43 0.62
N LEU A 15 0.27 -11.34 0.65
CA LEU A 15 -0.15 -10.64 -0.56
C LEU A 15 1.07 -10.18 -1.33
N TRP A 16 2.02 -9.55 -0.64
CA TRP A 16 3.25 -9.03 -1.23
C TRP A 16 4.13 -10.10 -1.86
N ARG A 17 4.23 -11.27 -1.22
CA ARG A 17 4.93 -12.43 -1.79
C ARG A 17 4.21 -13.07 -2.97
N SER A 18 2.90 -12.86 -3.09
CA SER A 18 2.09 -13.37 -4.20
C SER A 18 2.14 -12.46 -5.41
N ILE A 19 2.69 -11.25 -5.26
CA ILE A 19 2.80 -10.29 -6.35
C ILE A 19 3.89 -10.76 -7.34
N PRO A 20 3.64 -10.75 -8.66
CA PRO A 20 4.65 -11.12 -9.65
C PRO A 20 5.88 -10.18 -9.63
N PRO A 21 7.05 -10.64 -10.09
CA PRO A 21 8.28 -9.86 -10.09
C PRO A 21 8.27 -8.66 -11.06
N ASP A 22 7.36 -8.66 -12.04
CA ASP A 22 7.12 -7.53 -12.98
C ASP A 22 6.08 -6.54 -12.43
N HIS A 23 5.73 -6.67 -11.15
CA HIS A 23 4.74 -5.78 -10.57
C HIS A 23 5.39 -4.49 -10.12
N VAL A 24 4.60 -3.43 -10.16
CA VAL A 24 5.05 -2.10 -9.77
C VAL A 24 5.49 -2.02 -8.30
N TRP A 25 5.03 -2.92 -7.44
CA TRP A 25 5.33 -2.90 -6.02
C TRP A 25 6.66 -3.59 -5.72
N THR A 26 7.52 -2.92 -4.96
CA THR A 26 8.86 -3.41 -4.60
C THR A 26 8.95 -4.04 -3.24
N GLY A 27 8.11 -3.56 -2.34
CA GLY A 27 8.26 -3.83 -0.93
C GLY A 27 7.33 -2.96 -0.13
N TRP A 28 7.25 -3.29 1.14
CA TRP A 28 6.55 -2.52 2.15
C TRP A 28 7.42 -2.51 3.40
N SER A 29 7.20 -1.51 4.24
CA SER A 29 7.78 -1.42 5.57
C SER A 29 6.70 -1.01 6.55
N ALA A 30 6.86 -1.43 7.79
CA ALA A 30 6.01 -1.00 8.88
C ALA A 30 6.87 -0.58 10.05
N SER A 31 6.43 0.45 10.78
CA SER A 31 7.17 0.98 11.91
C SER A 31 6.56 0.48 13.23
N GLY A 32 7.26 -0.45 13.89
CA GLY A 32 6.89 -0.99 15.21
C GLY A 32 6.14 -2.33 15.16
N GLU A 33 5.82 -2.84 16.34
CA GLU A 33 5.17 -4.16 16.53
C GLU A 33 3.65 -4.10 16.24
N THR A 34 3.03 -2.94 16.48
CA THR A 34 1.64 -2.62 16.12
C THR A 34 1.61 -1.32 15.32
N PRO A 35 2.07 -1.35 14.06
CA PRO A 35 2.22 -0.16 13.26
C PRO A 35 0.85 0.50 13.09
N GLU A 36 0.78 1.82 13.23
CA GLU A 36 -0.42 2.62 12.90
C GLU A 36 -0.49 2.91 11.40
N GLU A 37 0.68 2.88 10.76
CA GLU A 37 0.90 3.21 9.37
C GLU A 37 1.92 2.22 8.78
N ILE A 38 1.63 1.76 7.58
CA ILE A 38 2.52 0.92 6.77
C ILE A 38 2.91 1.71 5.54
N THR A 39 4.20 1.78 5.22
CA THR A 39 4.65 2.42 3.99
C THR A 39 4.80 1.37 2.91
N LEU A 40 4.13 1.59 1.78
CA LEU A 40 4.28 0.75 0.60
C LEU A 40 5.18 1.44 -0.43
N TYR A 41 6.06 0.68 -1.10
CA TYR A 41 7.08 1.19 -2.04
C TYR A 41 6.91 0.65 -3.45
N ARG A 42 7.14 1.49 -4.46
CA ARG A 42 7.02 1.17 -5.90
C ARG A 42 8.37 1.26 -6.67
N THR A 43 8.64 0.36 -7.61
CA THR A 43 9.73 0.37 -8.66
C THR A 43 9.04 0.58 -10.00
N GLN A 44 9.58 1.31 -10.99
CA GLN A 44 10.85 1.05 -11.68
C GLN A 44 11.46 2.31 -12.32
N ALA A 45 10.89 3.49 -12.08
CA ALA A 45 11.38 4.76 -12.62
C ALA A 45 11.22 5.94 -11.65
N HIS A 46 10.24 5.88 -10.73
CA HIS A 46 10.01 6.91 -9.72
C HIS A 46 9.62 6.25 -8.39
N TRP A 47 10.57 6.18 -7.45
CA TRP A 47 10.27 5.76 -6.08
C TRP A 47 9.23 6.69 -5.47
N ARG A 48 8.03 6.15 -5.20
CA ARG A 48 6.99 6.80 -4.40
C ARG A 48 6.67 5.94 -3.20
N ARG A 49 6.38 6.62 -2.09
CA ARG A 49 5.92 6.05 -0.84
C ARG A 49 4.41 6.23 -0.77
N PHE A 50 3.72 5.19 -0.35
CA PHE A 50 2.29 5.24 -0.12
C PHE A 50 2.00 4.85 1.33
N PRO A 51 1.75 5.83 2.20
CA PRO A 51 1.34 5.56 3.56
C PRO A 51 -0.03 4.89 3.57
N LEU A 52 -0.10 3.71 4.16
CA LEU A 52 -1.32 2.94 4.36
C LEU A 52 -1.74 3.09 5.82
N ARG A 53 -2.93 3.64 6.05
CA ARG A 53 -3.51 3.81 7.39
C ARG A 53 -4.80 3.00 7.50
N LYS A 54 -5.10 2.52 8.71
CA LYS A 54 -6.34 1.80 9.01
C LYS A 54 -7.32 2.72 9.75
N SER A 55 -8.55 2.80 9.25
CA SER A 55 -9.63 3.61 9.82
C SER A 55 -10.96 2.85 9.77
N ASN A 56 -11.64 2.66 10.90
CA ASN A 56 -12.95 2.00 10.98
C ASN A 56 -13.08 0.69 10.17
N GLN A 57 -12.07 -0.20 10.25
CA GLN A 57 -11.97 -1.46 9.48
C GLN A 57 -11.76 -1.29 7.95
N GLU A 58 -11.48 -0.08 7.50
CA GLU A 58 -11.08 0.22 6.14
C GLU A 58 -9.59 0.54 6.10
N PHE A 59 -8.96 0.16 5.01
CA PHE A 59 -7.58 0.47 4.66
C PHE A 59 -7.61 1.64 3.68
N ILE A 60 -6.94 2.73 4.04
CA ILE A 60 -6.89 3.95 3.25
C ILE A 60 -5.43 4.18 2.88
N LEU A 61 -5.19 4.22 1.57
CA LEU A 61 -3.88 4.50 1.03
C LEU A 61 -3.77 5.98 0.69
N PHE A 62 -2.67 6.57 1.11
CA PHE A 62 -2.31 7.95 0.85
C PHE A 62 -1.11 8.00 -0.10
N ASP A 63 -0.93 9.12 -0.79
CA ASP A 63 0.31 9.45 -1.48
C ASP A 63 1.28 10.22 -0.56
N ASP A 64 2.46 10.55 -1.09
CA ASP A 64 3.48 11.36 -0.40
C ASP A 64 3.00 12.78 -0.02
N LYS A 65 1.91 13.26 -0.62
CA LYS A 65 1.26 14.54 -0.32
C LYS A 65 0.10 14.40 0.67
N ASP A 66 -0.03 13.24 1.32
CA ASP A 66 -1.13 12.89 2.24
C ASP A 66 -2.51 12.94 1.57
N ARG A 67 -2.56 12.75 0.24
CA ARG A 67 -3.83 12.68 -0.50
C ARG A 67 -4.29 11.25 -0.54
N GLU A 68 -5.56 11.02 -0.20
CA GLU A 68 -6.17 9.71 -0.36
C GLU A 68 -6.19 9.32 -1.84
N VAL A 69 -5.60 8.17 -2.16
CA VAL A 69 -5.53 7.62 -3.51
C VAL A 69 -6.37 6.38 -3.68
N ALA A 70 -6.58 5.61 -2.61
CA ALA A 70 -7.41 4.41 -2.63
C ALA A 70 -7.99 4.16 -1.23
N ARG A 71 -9.19 3.57 -1.17
CA ARG A 71 -9.76 3.06 0.07
C ARG A 71 -10.45 1.73 -0.17
N SER A 72 -10.25 0.78 0.73
CA SER A 72 -10.93 -0.50 0.65
C SER A 72 -11.01 -1.18 2.01
N LYS A 73 -12.03 -2.02 2.20
CA LYS A 73 -12.16 -2.92 3.36
C LYS A 73 -11.22 -4.13 3.28
N SER A 74 -10.69 -4.41 2.10
CA SER A 74 -9.82 -5.56 1.83
C SER A 74 -8.50 -5.07 1.25
N LEU A 75 -7.39 -5.58 1.79
CA LEU A 75 -6.04 -5.29 1.28
C LEU A 75 -5.85 -5.75 -0.17
N GLU A 76 -6.49 -6.86 -0.56
CA GLU A 76 -6.51 -7.36 -1.95
C GLU A 76 -7.15 -6.37 -2.91
N ASP A 77 -8.34 -5.86 -2.57
CA ASP A 77 -9.02 -4.87 -3.40
C ASP A 77 -8.29 -3.53 -3.39
N LEU A 78 -7.63 -3.18 -2.28
CA LEU A 78 -6.78 -2.01 -2.23
C LEU A 78 -5.60 -2.14 -3.22
N LEU A 79 -4.93 -3.28 -3.26
CA LEU A 79 -3.84 -3.54 -4.21
C LEU A 79 -4.31 -3.37 -5.65
N LYS A 80 -5.45 -3.98 -6.00
CA LYS A 80 -6.07 -3.85 -7.33
C LYS A 80 -6.44 -2.41 -7.67
N GLN A 81 -6.98 -1.65 -6.71
CA GLN A 81 -7.29 -0.24 -6.92
C GLN A 81 -6.03 0.56 -7.22
N VAL A 82 -4.92 0.29 -6.52
CA VAL A 82 -3.65 0.99 -6.72
C VAL A 82 -3.02 0.65 -8.06
N GLU A 83 -3.10 -0.61 -8.49
CA GLU A 83 -2.74 -1.03 -9.85
C GLU A 83 -3.57 -0.29 -10.91
N ALA A 84 -4.84 -0.02 -10.60
CA ALA A 84 -5.77 0.63 -11.52
C ALA A 84 -5.65 2.17 -11.57
N ILE A 85 -4.83 2.82 -10.74
CA ILE A 85 -4.68 4.29 -10.72
C ILE A 85 -3.98 4.75 -12.02
N PRO A 86 -4.70 5.32 -13.00
CA PRO A 86 -4.12 5.81 -14.24
C PRO A 86 -3.41 7.14 -13.93
N GLY A 87 -2.15 7.28 -14.33
CA GLY A 87 -1.32 8.45 -13.97
C GLY A 87 -0.28 8.19 -12.86
N LEU A 88 -0.26 6.98 -12.29
CA LEU A 88 0.96 6.42 -11.67
C LEU A 88 1.82 5.70 -12.71
N ALA A 89 1.21 5.11 -13.74
CA ALA A 89 1.92 4.53 -14.88
C ALA A 89 2.58 5.58 -15.81
N ASP A 90 2.11 6.83 -15.78
CA ASP A 90 2.34 7.81 -16.85
C ASP A 90 2.77 9.17 -16.30
N GLN A 91 3.88 9.19 -15.57
CA GLN A 91 4.69 10.41 -15.44
C GLN A 91 6.14 10.04 -15.72
N ALA A 92 6.39 9.49 -16.92
CA ALA A 92 7.70 9.61 -17.54
C ALA A 92 7.79 11.02 -18.16
N PRO A 93 8.93 11.73 -18.03
CA PRO A 93 9.16 12.97 -18.77
C PRO A 93 9.21 12.75 -20.29
#